data_AF-A0A7W7ZI19-F1
#
_entry.id   AF-A0A7W7ZI19-F1
#
_cell.length_a   1.000
_cell.length_b   1.000
_cell.length_c   1.000
_cell.angle_alpha   90.00
_cell.angle_beta   90.00
_cell.angle_gamma   90.00
#
_symmetry.space_group_name_H-M   'P 1'
#
loop_
_entity.id
_entity.type
_entity.pdbx_description
1 polymer ?
#
loop_
_entity_poly.entity_id
_entity_poly.type
_entity_poly.pdbx_seq_one_letter_code
_entity_poly.pdbx_strand_id
1 'polypeptide(L)'
;MAPKTPPQNTVTDSVFRLSRTQSPENTKTLVESREVKTVNGKPATSEDVDGPTVLSGLFEGALAVVSLDQAACTNYTLQKINSKRPGDSYSIHFATVLTPKNADACFLQEESSGRAVIDSATMQLKHLEITTPHHIITDGDSSTLRLVGKRKLTIEYAPVLLGGESFWMPSLITMLNTGGSGFHTTSWSFRATYRNYHRREVTSRLLPADAAPKP
;
A
#
# COMPACT_ATOMS: atom_id res chain seq x y z
N MET A 1 9.40 -31.97 13.18
CA MET A 1 9.19 -31.15 11.98
C MET A 1 7.71 -30.83 11.89
N ALA A 2 7.31 -29.57 12.09
CA ALA A 2 5.93 -29.18 11.84
C ALA A 2 5.63 -29.30 10.33
N PRO A 3 4.42 -29.76 9.94
CA PRO A 3 4.06 -29.91 8.54
C PRO A 3 4.14 -28.56 7.83
N LYS A 4 4.77 -28.55 6.66
CA LYS A 4 4.88 -27.37 5.80
C LYS A 4 3.50 -27.13 5.18
N THR A 5 2.81 -26.07 5.60
CA THR A 5 1.51 -25.72 5.02
C THR A 5 1.68 -25.49 3.51
N PRO A 6 0.83 -26.09 2.65
CA PRO A 6 0.91 -25.85 1.23
C PRO A 6 0.69 -24.37 0.91
N PRO A 7 1.30 -23.85 -0.17
CA PRO A 7 1.11 -22.46 -0.58
C PRO A 7 -0.37 -22.20 -0.86
N GLN A 8 -0.91 -21.15 -0.24
CA GLN A 8 -2.26 -20.68 -0.49
C GLN A 8 -2.22 -19.54 -1.51
N ASN A 9 -3.08 -19.62 -2.52
CA ASN A 9 -3.21 -18.58 -3.54
C ASN A 9 -4.64 -18.06 -3.53
N THR A 10 -4.79 -16.74 -3.43
CA THR A 10 -6.07 -16.05 -3.55
C THR A 10 -5.96 -14.99 -4.63
N VAL A 11 -6.90 -15.01 -5.57
CA VAL A 11 -7.01 -13.99 -6.62
C VAL A 11 -8.20 -13.10 -6.29
N THR A 12 -7.96 -11.80 -6.15
CA THR A 12 -9.02 -10.81 -5.91
C THR A 12 -9.12 -9.85 -7.08
N ASP A 13 -10.33 -9.66 -7.62
CA ASP A 13 -10.62 -8.58 -8.54
C ASP A 13 -11.25 -7.45 -7.74
N SER A 14 -10.66 -6.26 -7.81
CA SER A 14 -11.11 -5.10 -7.03
C SER A 14 -11.19 -3.85 -7.89
N VAL A 15 -12.14 -2.98 -7.57
CA VAL A 15 -12.21 -1.61 -8.09
C VAL A 15 -11.55 -0.69 -7.07
N PHE A 16 -10.55 0.04 -7.54
CA PHE A 16 -9.82 1.02 -6.74
C PHE A 16 -10.27 2.43 -7.11
N ARG A 17 -10.46 3.27 -6.10
CA ARG A 17 -10.75 4.70 -6.31
C ARG A 17 -9.86 5.50 -5.37
N LEU A 18 -9.15 6.47 -5.93
CA LEU A 18 -8.42 7.50 -5.19
C LEU A 18 -9.22 8.79 -5.27
N SER A 19 -9.64 9.33 -4.14
CA SER A 19 -10.26 10.65 -4.06
C SER A 19 -9.35 11.61 -3.31
N ARG A 20 -9.42 12.91 -3.62
CA ARG A 20 -8.81 13.94 -2.76
C ARG A 20 -9.90 14.48 -1.85
N THR A 21 -9.78 14.25 -0.56
CA THR A 21 -10.66 14.86 0.44
C THR A 21 -9.99 16.12 0.97
N GLN A 22 -10.76 17.20 1.05
CA GLN A 22 -10.30 18.43 1.68
C GLN A 22 -10.63 18.34 3.17
N SER A 23 -9.58 18.32 3.99
CA SER A 23 -9.71 18.43 5.44
C SER A 23 -10.24 19.82 5.82
N PRO A 24 -10.90 19.99 6.97
CA PRO A 24 -11.23 21.29 7.55
C PRO A 24 -10.05 22.27 7.61
N GLU A 25 -8.82 21.75 7.64
CA GLU A 25 -7.57 22.52 7.69
C GLU A 25 -7.00 22.89 6.31
N ASN A 26 -7.78 22.74 5.22
CA ASN A 26 -7.34 22.92 3.83
C ASN A 26 -6.20 21.99 3.37
N THR A 27 -5.89 20.94 4.14
CA THR A 27 -4.99 19.88 3.69
C THR A 27 -5.73 18.96 2.71
N LYS A 28 -5.05 18.59 1.61
CA LYS A 28 -5.57 17.66 0.61
C LYS A 28 -5.02 16.28 0.94
N THR A 29 -5.80 15.47 1.63
CA THR A 29 -5.49 14.05 1.80
C THR A 29 -5.99 13.29 0.58
N LEU A 30 -5.15 12.43 0.03
CA LEU A 30 -5.63 11.35 -0.84
C LEU A 30 -6.33 10.34 0.05
N VAL A 31 -7.41 9.73 -0.42
CA VAL A 31 -8.11 8.64 0.28
C VAL A 31 -8.27 7.50 -0.70
N GLU A 32 -7.66 6.36 -0.37
CA GLU A 32 -7.87 5.10 -1.08
C GLU A 32 -9.17 4.43 -0.62
N SER A 33 -10.01 4.06 -1.57
CA SER A 33 -11.10 3.11 -1.35
C SER A 33 -11.00 1.94 -2.31
N ARG A 34 -11.33 0.75 -1.79
CA ARG A 34 -11.29 -0.51 -2.53
C ARG A 34 -12.62 -1.23 -2.40
N GLU A 35 -13.11 -1.72 -3.52
CA GLU A 35 -14.31 -2.54 -3.60
C GLU A 35 -13.92 -3.89 -4.21
N VAL A 36 -13.87 -4.94 -3.39
CA VAL A 36 -13.59 -6.30 -3.86
C VAL A 36 -14.83 -6.82 -4.58
N LYS A 37 -14.69 -7.14 -5.87
CA LYS A 37 -15.77 -7.67 -6.72
C LYS A 37 -15.85 -9.18 -6.65
N THR A 38 -14.71 -9.85 -6.79
CA THR A 38 -14.66 -11.30 -6.73
C THR A 38 -13.44 -11.81 -6.00
N VAL A 39 -13.60 -12.93 -5.31
CA VAL A 39 -12.53 -13.72 -4.71
C VAL A 39 -12.52 -15.07 -5.42
N ASN A 40 -11.38 -15.45 -6.00
CA ASN A 40 -11.21 -16.67 -6.80
C ASN A 40 -12.29 -16.85 -7.88
N GLY A 41 -12.66 -15.75 -8.54
CA GLY A 41 -13.67 -15.72 -9.62
C GLY A 41 -15.12 -15.78 -9.16
N LYS A 42 -15.41 -15.85 -7.85
CA LYS A 42 -16.76 -15.83 -7.28
C LYS A 42 -17.07 -14.46 -6.67
N PRO A 43 -18.32 -13.96 -6.71
CA PRO A 43 -18.69 -12.72 -6.05
C PRO A 43 -18.23 -12.69 -4.59
N ALA A 44 -17.60 -11.59 -4.18
CA ALA A 44 -17.11 -11.46 -2.81
C ALA A 44 -18.28 -11.33 -1.82
N THR A 45 -18.29 -12.16 -0.79
CA THR A 45 -19.09 -11.95 0.42
C THR A 45 -18.23 -11.30 1.50
N SER A 46 -18.85 -10.78 2.57
CA SER A 46 -18.10 -10.14 3.67
C SER A 46 -17.10 -11.09 4.36
N GLU A 47 -17.35 -12.41 4.30
CA GLU A 47 -16.49 -13.45 4.88
C GLU A 47 -15.32 -13.84 3.97
N ASP A 48 -15.41 -13.60 2.65
CA ASP A 48 -14.34 -13.94 1.69
C ASP A 48 -13.14 -12.96 1.73
N VAL A 49 -13.29 -11.84 2.44
CA VAL A 49 -12.30 -10.74 2.50
C VAL A 49 -11.25 -10.96 3.61
N ASP A 50 -11.41 -11.98 4.45
CA ASP A 50 -10.39 -12.45 5.41
C ASP A 50 -9.21 -13.19 4.75
N GLY A 51 -9.19 -13.23 3.42
CA GLY A 51 -8.02 -13.64 2.65
C GLY A 51 -6.77 -12.89 3.13
N PRO A 52 -5.59 -13.53 3.11
CA PRO A 52 -4.42 -13.05 3.84
C PRO A 52 -4.02 -11.64 3.38
N THR A 53 -4.38 -10.66 4.23
CA THR A 53 -4.05 -9.24 4.14
C THR A 53 -4.46 -8.55 2.84
N VAL A 54 -5.64 -7.89 2.86
CA VAL A 54 -5.90 -6.77 1.96
C VAL A 54 -4.87 -5.67 2.26
N LEU A 55 -3.87 -5.52 1.38
CA LEU A 55 -2.87 -4.45 1.53
C LEU A 55 -3.51 -3.09 1.21
N SER A 56 -3.88 -2.31 2.22
CA SER A 56 -4.38 -0.93 2.09
C SER A 56 -3.28 0.10 2.39
N GLY A 57 -3.36 1.29 1.77
CA GLY A 57 -2.50 2.43 2.09
C GLY A 57 -1.15 2.44 1.36
N LEU A 58 -0.81 1.39 0.61
CA LEU A 58 0.40 1.38 -0.22
C LEU A 58 0.26 2.24 -1.49
N PHE A 59 -0.98 2.46 -1.96
CA PHE A 59 -1.25 3.32 -3.12
C PHE A 59 -1.28 4.81 -2.73
N GLU A 60 -1.78 5.10 -1.52
CA GLU A 60 -1.88 6.45 -0.99
C GLU A 60 -0.57 6.91 -0.33
N GLY A 61 0.10 6.01 0.40
CA GLY A 61 1.11 6.36 1.39
C GLY A 61 2.55 5.95 1.07
N ALA A 62 2.81 5.11 0.07
CA ALA A 62 4.18 4.67 -0.20
C ALA A 62 5.11 5.80 -0.68
N LEU A 63 4.57 6.81 -1.38
CA LEU A 63 5.29 8.05 -1.67
C LEU A 63 5.49 8.90 -0.41
N ALA A 64 4.59 8.80 0.58
CA ALA A 64 4.72 9.52 1.84
C ALA A 64 5.91 9.01 2.68
N VAL A 65 6.35 7.76 2.48
CA VAL A 65 7.54 7.18 3.17
C VAL A 65 8.81 7.98 2.90
N VAL A 66 8.92 8.62 1.74
CA VAL A 66 10.03 9.51 1.38
C VAL A 66 9.56 10.93 1.07
N SER A 67 8.61 11.42 1.87
CA SER A 67 8.16 12.80 1.84
C SER A 67 8.93 13.68 2.82
N LEU A 68 9.23 14.91 2.41
CA LEU A 68 9.76 15.95 3.28
C LEU A 68 8.76 16.36 4.37
N ASP A 69 7.46 16.14 4.16
CA ASP A 69 6.44 16.36 5.20
C ASP A 69 6.63 15.42 6.40
N GLN A 70 7.34 14.30 6.20
CA GLN A 70 7.69 13.32 7.23
C GLN A 70 9.10 13.52 7.80
N ALA A 71 9.77 14.65 7.52
CA ALA A 71 11.13 14.92 8.01
C ALA A 71 11.22 15.01 9.54
N ALA A 72 10.14 15.38 10.22
CA ALA A 72 10.06 15.34 11.69
C ALA A 72 9.97 13.91 12.26
N CYS A 73 9.66 12.94 11.41
CA CYS A 73 9.44 11.54 11.77
C CYS A 73 10.51 10.60 11.20
N THR A 74 11.37 11.09 10.30
CA THR A 74 12.24 10.24 9.50
C THR A 74 13.55 10.95 9.17
N ASN A 75 14.66 10.26 9.42
CA ASN A 75 15.96 10.66 8.93
C ASN A 75 16.16 10.11 7.53
N TYR A 76 16.48 10.99 6.58
CA TYR A 76 16.77 10.64 5.20
C TYR A 76 18.25 10.78 4.88
N THR A 77 18.78 9.88 4.06
CA THR A 77 20.14 9.97 3.51
C THR A 77 20.10 9.62 2.02
N LEU A 78 20.37 10.62 1.18
CA LEU A 78 20.51 10.42 -0.25
C LEU A 78 21.88 9.77 -0.53
N GLN A 79 21.88 8.62 -1.19
CA GLN A 79 23.10 7.99 -1.67
C GLN A 79 23.79 8.90 -2.69
N LYS A 80 25.11 9.04 -2.57
CA LYS A 80 25.91 9.91 -3.44
C LYS A 80 25.68 9.57 -4.91
N ILE A 81 25.22 10.55 -5.67
CA ILE A 81 25.02 10.42 -7.11
C ILE A 81 26.39 10.26 -7.78
N ASN A 82 26.50 9.25 -8.64
CA ASN A 82 27.70 9.08 -9.45
C ASN A 82 27.68 10.10 -10.59
N SER A 83 28.55 11.11 -10.52
CA SER A 83 28.63 12.14 -11.56
C SER A 83 28.99 11.59 -12.95
N LYS A 84 29.57 10.39 -13.03
CA LYS A 84 29.86 9.71 -14.31
C LYS A 84 28.64 8.99 -14.91
N ARG A 85 27.55 8.88 -14.14
CA ARG A 85 26.30 8.22 -14.55
C ARG A 85 25.09 9.03 -14.06
N PRO A 86 24.87 10.23 -14.60
CA PRO A 86 23.79 11.11 -14.16
C PRO A 86 22.39 10.52 -14.39
N GLY A 87 22.25 9.53 -15.27
CA GLY A 87 21.00 8.79 -15.50
C GLY A 87 20.75 7.64 -14.53
N ASP A 88 21.65 7.36 -13.59
CA ASP A 88 21.38 6.35 -12.55
C ASP A 88 20.23 6.83 -11.64
N SER A 89 19.46 5.88 -11.11
CA SER A 89 18.38 6.18 -10.16
C SER A 89 18.91 6.78 -8.86
N TYR A 90 18.09 7.64 -8.24
CA TYR A 90 18.34 8.10 -6.88
C TYR A 90 17.99 7.00 -5.88
N SER A 91 18.84 6.82 -4.87
CA SER A 91 18.60 5.88 -3.78
C SER A 91 18.58 6.66 -2.47
N ILE A 92 17.43 6.65 -1.80
CA ILE A 92 17.21 7.34 -0.53
C ILE A 92 17.08 6.29 0.55
N HIS A 93 18.03 6.29 1.49
CA HIS A 93 17.89 5.53 2.72
C HIS A 93 17.06 6.34 3.71
N PHE A 94 16.22 5.65 4.47
CA PHE A 94 15.42 6.27 5.50
C PHE A 94 15.40 5.44 6.77
N ALA A 95 15.24 6.10 7.91
CA ALA A 95 14.99 5.48 9.20
C ALA A 95 14.05 6.36 10.02
N THR A 96 12.99 5.77 10.56
CA THR A 96 12.04 6.49 11.40
C THR A 96 12.70 6.95 12.70
N VAL A 97 12.32 8.12 13.19
CA VAL A 97 12.74 8.71 14.46
C VAL A 97 11.48 8.97 15.27
N LEU A 98 10.89 7.88 15.76
CA LEU A 98 9.66 7.95 16.53
C LEU A 98 9.94 8.34 17.97
N THR A 99 9.09 9.19 18.49
CA THR A 99 9.02 9.60 19.89
C THR A 99 7.58 9.45 20.36
N PRO A 100 7.32 9.30 21.66
CA PRO A 100 5.95 9.28 22.16
C PRO A 100 5.13 10.54 21.81
N LYS A 101 5.78 11.65 21.44
CA LYS A 101 5.11 12.92 21.11
C LYS A 101 4.74 13.08 19.64
N ASN A 102 5.40 12.36 18.72
CA ASN A 102 5.16 12.50 17.27
C ASN A 102 4.59 11.22 16.62
N ALA A 103 4.60 10.07 17.31
CA ALA A 103 4.23 8.78 16.73
C ALA A 103 2.87 8.79 16.01
N ASP A 104 1.85 9.44 16.59
CA ASP A 104 0.51 9.51 16.00
C ASP A 104 0.43 10.37 14.72
N ALA A 105 1.36 11.31 14.56
CA ALA A 105 1.46 12.18 13.39
C ALA A 105 2.38 11.61 12.29
N CYS A 106 3.11 10.53 12.59
CA CYS A 106 4.03 9.90 11.65
C CYS A 106 3.30 8.86 10.79
N PHE A 107 3.60 8.86 9.49
CA PHE A 107 3.05 7.90 8.54
C PHE A 107 3.41 6.45 8.91
N LEU A 108 4.70 6.22 9.23
CA LEU A 108 5.15 4.95 9.78
C LEU A 108 5.08 5.03 11.31
N GLN A 109 4.14 4.30 11.90
CA GLN A 109 3.90 4.29 13.35
C GLN A 109 4.79 3.28 14.11
N GLU A 110 5.59 2.50 13.39
CA GLU A 110 6.52 1.52 13.95
C GLU A 110 7.95 1.88 13.57
N GLU A 111 8.91 1.62 14.47
CA GLU A 111 10.33 1.79 14.16
C GLU A 111 10.68 0.99 12.91
N SER A 112 11.08 1.70 11.86
CA SER A 112 11.30 1.14 10.54
C SER A 112 12.47 1.82 9.86
N SER A 113 13.14 1.07 8.98
CA SER A 113 14.20 1.59 8.12
C SER A 113 14.11 0.96 6.75
N GLY A 114 14.71 1.60 5.75
CA GLY A 114 14.55 1.14 4.40
C GLY A 114 15.27 1.94 3.34
N ARG A 115 14.85 1.69 2.11
CA ARG A 115 15.40 2.29 0.91
C ARG A 115 14.32 2.52 -0.12
N ALA A 116 14.27 3.72 -0.68
CA ALA A 116 13.47 4.06 -1.85
C ALA A 116 14.39 4.29 -3.05
N VAL A 117 14.02 3.77 -4.21
CA VAL A 117 14.71 4.00 -5.48
C VAL A 117 13.80 4.79 -6.40
N ILE A 118 14.29 5.94 -6.86
CA ILE A 118 13.54 6.88 -7.70
C ILE A 118 14.22 6.97 -9.06
N ASP A 119 13.43 6.86 -10.12
CA ASP A 119 13.90 7.10 -11.48
C ASP A 119 14.33 8.56 -11.66
N SER A 120 15.54 8.80 -12.12
CA SER A 120 16.08 10.17 -12.25
C SER A 120 15.48 10.95 -13.43
N ALA A 121 14.92 10.28 -14.43
CA ALA A 121 14.31 10.95 -15.59
C ALA A 121 12.86 11.36 -15.33
N THR A 122 12.09 10.47 -14.69
CA THR A 122 10.65 10.65 -14.46
C THR A 122 10.31 11.11 -13.05
N MET A 123 11.27 11.05 -12.12
CA MET A 123 11.08 11.29 -10.68
C MET A 123 10.05 10.37 -10.02
N GLN A 124 9.82 9.20 -10.62
CA GLN A 124 8.85 8.22 -10.13
C GLN A 124 9.54 7.20 -9.22
N LEU A 125 8.83 6.80 -8.16
CA LEU A 125 9.28 5.72 -7.28
C LEU A 125 9.26 4.41 -8.08
N LYS A 126 10.40 3.73 -8.18
CA LYS A 126 10.57 2.43 -8.83
C LYS A 126 10.52 1.28 -7.86
N HIS A 127 11.07 1.48 -6.67
CA HIS A 127 11.27 0.42 -5.70
C HIS A 127 11.24 0.98 -4.28
N LEU A 128 10.64 0.23 -3.36
CA LEU A 128 10.61 0.56 -1.94
C LEU A 128 10.87 -0.68 -1.11
N GLU A 129 11.80 -0.59 -0.17
CA GLU A 129 12.08 -1.60 0.85
C GLU A 129 11.82 -0.98 2.22
N ILE A 130 11.07 -1.68 3.06
CA ILE A 130 10.84 -1.33 4.46
C ILE A 130 11.17 -2.55 5.32
N THR A 131 11.96 -2.34 6.37
CA THR A 131 12.22 -3.31 7.43
C THR A 131 11.72 -2.75 8.75
N THR A 132 10.82 -3.49 9.40
CA THR A 132 10.28 -3.19 10.73
C THR A 132 10.71 -4.32 11.68
N PRO A 133 11.76 -4.14 12.51
CA PRO A 133 12.30 -5.21 13.35
C PRO A 133 11.36 -5.72 14.44
N HIS A 134 10.47 -4.87 14.95
CA HIS A 134 9.56 -5.18 16.06
C HIS A 134 8.09 -5.05 15.64
N HIS A 135 7.77 -5.57 14.45
CA HIS A 135 6.43 -5.57 13.91
C HIS A 135 5.48 -6.48 14.71
N ILE A 136 4.28 -5.97 15.01
CA ILE A 136 3.19 -6.77 15.59
C ILE A 136 2.60 -7.63 14.47
N ILE A 137 2.96 -8.92 14.44
CA ILE A 137 2.46 -9.87 13.43
C ILE A 137 1.02 -10.28 13.74
N THR A 138 0.72 -10.47 15.02
CA THR A 138 -0.63 -10.73 15.53
C THR A 138 -0.76 -9.99 16.84
N ASP A 139 -1.79 -9.15 16.98
CA ASP A 139 -1.94 -8.33 18.19
C ASP A 139 -2.34 -9.18 19.42
N GLY A 140 -2.87 -10.38 19.19
CA GLY A 140 -3.37 -11.27 20.22
C GLY A 140 -4.73 -10.83 20.74
N ASP A 141 -5.33 -11.65 21.59
CA ASP A 141 -6.58 -11.35 22.29
C ASP A 141 -6.57 -12.03 23.68
N SER A 142 -7.72 -12.12 24.36
CA SER A 142 -7.82 -12.79 25.66
C SER A 142 -7.40 -14.27 25.64
N SER A 143 -7.31 -14.89 24.46
CA SER A 143 -7.02 -16.31 24.25
C SER A 143 -5.74 -16.58 23.46
N THR A 144 -5.16 -15.56 22.81
CA THR A 144 -3.98 -15.68 21.94
C THR A 144 -2.92 -14.66 22.33
N LEU A 145 -1.67 -15.12 22.42
CA LEU A 145 -0.55 -14.23 22.76
C LEU A 145 -0.22 -13.31 21.59
N ARG A 146 0.05 -12.04 21.92
CA ARG A 146 0.63 -11.08 20.98
C ARG A 146 1.94 -11.61 20.44
N LEU A 147 2.06 -11.65 19.12
CA LEU A 147 3.25 -12.10 18.42
C LEU A 147 3.96 -10.90 17.80
N VAL A 148 5.20 -10.68 18.25
CA VAL A 148 6.08 -9.64 17.71
C VAL A 148 7.23 -10.30 16.96
N GLY A 149 7.59 -9.74 15.80
CA GLY A 149 8.70 -10.21 14.99
C GLY A 149 9.16 -9.17 13.99
N LYS A 150 10.05 -9.57 13.10
CA LYS A 150 10.56 -8.72 12.03
C LYS A 150 9.70 -8.88 10.77
N ARG A 151 9.30 -7.75 10.20
CA ARG A 151 8.69 -7.64 8.86
C ARG A 151 9.68 -7.05 7.88
N LYS A 152 9.78 -7.65 6.70
CA LYS A 152 10.38 -7.03 5.51
C LYS A 152 9.32 -6.88 4.44
N LEU A 153 9.18 -5.70 3.89
CA LEU A 153 8.27 -5.38 2.80
C LEU A 153 9.09 -4.84 1.63
N THR A 154 8.85 -5.36 0.44
CA THR A 154 9.41 -4.86 -0.81
C THR A 154 8.29 -4.60 -1.80
N ILE A 155 8.37 -3.47 -2.50
CA ILE A 155 7.38 -3.03 -3.46
C ILE A 155 8.10 -2.61 -4.74
N GLU A 156 7.71 -3.21 -5.85
CA GLU A 156 8.14 -2.81 -7.20
C GLU A 156 7.04 -1.98 -7.85
N TYR A 157 7.40 -0.89 -8.49
CA TYR A 157 6.49 -0.03 -9.25
C TYR A 157 6.78 -0.14 -10.73
N ALA A 158 5.72 -0.16 -11.52
CA ALA A 158 5.80 -0.18 -12.97
C ALA A 158 4.84 0.84 -13.59
N PRO A 159 5.18 1.40 -14.76
CA PRO A 159 4.25 2.25 -15.49
C PRO A 159 3.05 1.43 -15.98
N VAL A 160 1.86 2.00 -15.82
CA VAL A 160 0.57 1.45 -16.22
C VAL A 160 -0.15 2.50 -17.04
N LEU A 161 -0.61 2.11 -18.23
CA LEU A 161 -1.41 2.97 -19.09
C LEU A 161 -2.89 2.87 -18.73
N LEU A 162 -3.47 3.97 -18.24
CA LEU A 162 -4.89 4.09 -17.93
C LEU A 162 -5.45 5.35 -18.61
N GLY A 163 -6.51 5.22 -19.39
CA GLY A 163 -7.13 6.35 -20.10
C GLY A 163 -6.19 7.11 -21.06
N GLY A 164 -5.09 6.50 -21.52
CA GLY A 164 -4.06 7.16 -22.34
C GLY A 164 -2.95 7.85 -21.53
N GLU A 165 -3.06 7.88 -20.20
CA GLU A 165 -2.10 8.45 -19.28
C GLU A 165 -1.26 7.36 -18.60
N SER A 166 -0.02 7.67 -18.25
CA SER A 166 0.91 6.72 -17.59
C SER A 166 0.98 6.97 -16.09
N PHE A 167 0.70 5.94 -15.29
CA PHE A 167 0.77 5.98 -13.83
C PHE A 167 1.76 4.94 -13.31
N TRP A 168 2.59 5.31 -12.33
CA TRP A 168 3.50 4.36 -11.68
C TRP A 168 2.81 3.71 -10.49
N MET A 169 2.47 2.44 -10.64
CA MET A 169 1.64 1.70 -9.68
C MET A 169 2.40 0.47 -9.15
N PRO A 170 2.14 0.02 -7.91
CA PRO A 170 2.69 -1.22 -7.39
C PRO A 170 2.40 -2.40 -8.32
N SER A 171 3.41 -3.12 -8.77
CA SER A 171 3.26 -4.28 -9.66
C SER A 171 3.51 -5.60 -8.95
N LEU A 172 4.44 -5.59 -7.98
CA LEU A 172 4.78 -6.71 -7.13
C LEU A 172 5.03 -6.20 -5.71
N ILE A 173 4.43 -6.86 -4.74
CA ILE A 173 4.70 -6.64 -3.33
C ILE A 173 5.10 -7.98 -2.74
N THR A 174 6.22 -8.01 -2.01
CA THR A 174 6.62 -9.19 -1.25
C THR A 174 6.74 -8.81 0.22
N MET A 175 6.14 -9.61 1.08
CA MET A 175 6.24 -9.45 2.52
C MET A 175 6.85 -10.72 3.11
N LEU A 176 7.76 -10.55 4.05
CA LEU A 176 8.37 -11.62 4.82
C LEU A 176 8.29 -11.29 6.30
N ASN A 177 7.54 -12.10 7.03
CA ASN A 177 7.44 -12.03 8.48
C ASN A 177 8.27 -13.16 9.10
N THR A 178 9.16 -12.79 10.01
CA THR A 178 9.99 -13.71 10.80
C THR A 178 9.78 -13.40 12.27
N GLY A 179 9.50 -14.42 13.09
CA GLY A 179 9.20 -14.27 14.52
C GLY A 179 10.14 -15.08 15.39
N GLY A 180 9.92 -15.04 16.70
CA GLY A 180 10.68 -15.80 17.70
C GLY A 180 10.44 -17.31 17.67
N SER A 181 11.00 -18.02 18.65
CA SER A 181 10.88 -19.47 18.79
C SER A 181 9.42 -19.92 18.73
N GLY A 182 9.08 -20.81 17.78
CA GLY A 182 7.73 -21.35 17.62
C GLY A 182 6.89 -20.69 16.52
N PHE A 183 7.32 -19.55 15.97
CA PHE A 183 6.68 -18.95 14.81
C PHE A 183 7.28 -19.47 13.49
N HIS A 184 6.42 -19.89 12.58
CA HIS A 184 6.83 -20.25 11.23
C HIS A 184 6.97 -19.00 10.37
N THR A 185 8.14 -18.81 9.76
CA THR A 185 8.36 -17.75 8.78
C THR A 185 7.24 -17.76 7.74
N THR A 186 6.58 -16.62 7.61
CA THR A 186 5.46 -16.44 6.69
C THR A 186 5.89 -15.50 5.57
N SER A 187 5.68 -15.91 4.33
CA SER A 187 5.98 -15.09 3.15
C SER A 187 4.72 -14.90 2.33
N TRP A 188 4.48 -13.66 1.94
CA TRP A 188 3.39 -13.25 1.08
C TRP A 188 3.94 -12.62 -0.20
N SER A 189 3.28 -12.87 -1.31
CA SER A 189 3.54 -12.19 -2.57
C SER A 189 2.22 -11.76 -3.21
N PHE A 190 2.14 -10.48 -3.56
CA PHE A 190 0.98 -9.88 -4.20
C PHE A 190 1.42 -9.36 -5.55
N ARG A 191 0.73 -9.80 -6.60
CA ARG A 191 0.96 -9.32 -7.96
C ARG A 191 -0.29 -8.57 -8.41
N ALA A 192 -0.12 -7.34 -8.85
CA ALA A 192 -1.22 -6.51 -9.31
C ALA A 192 -1.18 -6.34 -10.84
N THR A 193 -2.38 -6.37 -11.43
CA THR A 193 -2.60 -6.03 -12.84
C THR A 193 -3.72 -5.01 -12.92
N TYR A 194 -3.53 -3.98 -13.73
CA TYR A 194 -4.43 -2.85 -13.80
C TYR A 194 -5.09 -2.77 -15.17
N ARG A 195 -6.34 -2.33 -15.21
CA ARG A 195 -7.12 -2.13 -16.44
C ARG A 195 -8.06 -0.95 -16.26
N ASN A 196 -8.38 -0.26 -17.35
CA ASN A 196 -9.39 0.78 -17.35
C ASN A 196 -10.73 0.20 -16.86
N TYR A 197 -11.25 0.73 -15.75
CA TYR A 197 -12.56 0.38 -15.26
C TYR A 197 -13.57 1.45 -15.70
N HIS A 198 -14.29 1.19 -16.79
CA HIS A 198 -15.38 2.05 -17.22
C HIS A 198 -16.64 1.74 -16.40
N ARG A 199 -16.87 2.44 -15.27
CA ARG A 199 -18.18 2.42 -14.61
C ARG A 199 -19.08 3.47 -15.27
N ARG A 200 -20.00 3.02 -16.13
CA ARG A 200 -21.09 3.86 -16.65
C ARG A 200 -22.25 3.80 -15.66
N GLU A 201 -22.33 4.74 -14.73
CA GLU A 201 -23.52 4.91 -13.89
C GLU A 201 -24.56 5.72 -14.65
N VAL A 202 -25.67 5.09 -15.03
CA VAL A 202 -26.83 5.76 -15.61
C VAL A 202 -27.92 5.77 -14.55
N THR A 203 -28.10 6.91 -13.88
CA THR A 203 -29.24 7.14 -13.02
C THR A 203 -30.43 7.52 -13.90
N SER A 204 -31.34 6.59 -14.14
CA SER A 204 -32.62 6.88 -14.81
C SER A 204 -33.73 6.92 -13.76
N ARG A 205 -34.56 7.97 -13.82
CA ARG A 205 -35.78 8.09 -13.02
C ARG A 205 -36.95 8.13 -13.98
N LEU A 206 -37.80 7.11 -13.93
CA LEU A 206 -39.11 7.17 -14.60
C LEU A 206 -39.99 8.11 -13.77
N LEU A 207 -40.41 9.22 -14.38
CA LEU A 207 -41.41 10.11 -13.81
C LEU A 207 -42.82 9.56 -14.16
N PRO A 208 -43.81 9.66 -13.25
CA PRO A 208 -45.21 9.50 -13.61
C PRO A 208 -45.57 10.49 -14.72
N ALA A 209 -46.49 10.12 -15.61
CA ALA A 209 -46.83 10.90 -16.82
C ALA A 209 -47.18 12.37 -16.56
N ASP A 210 -47.59 12.70 -15.34
CA ASP A 210 -48.11 14.02 -14.96
C ASP A 210 -47.07 14.93 -14.27
N ALA A 211 -45.84 14.45 -14.07
CA ALA A 211 -44.79 15.26 -13.44
C ALA A 211 -43.94 15.96 -14.50
N ALA A 212 -44.25 17.23 -14.77
CA ALA A 212 -43.40 18.07 -15.62
C ALA A 212 -42.00 18.21 -15.01
N PRO A 213 -40.92 18.12 -15.81
CA PRO A 213 -39.56 18.31 -15.31
C PRO A 213 -39.42 19.75 -14.78
N LYS A 214 -38.97 19.89 -13.54
CA LYS A 214 -38.54 21.18 -13.02
C LYS A 214 -37.19 21.56 -13.67
N PRO A 215 -37.00 22.83 -14.06
CA PRO A 215 -35.74 23.32 -14.62
C PRO A 215 -34.58 23.19 -13.64
#